data_AF-A0A0A2JAW4-F1
#
_entry.id   AF-A0A0A2JAW4-F1
#
_cell.length_a   1.000
_cell.length_b   1.000
_cell.length_c   1.000
_cell.angle_alpha   90.00
_cell.angle_beta   90.00
_cell.angle_gamma   90.00
#
_symmetry.space_group_name_H-M   'P 1'
#
loop_
_entity.id
_entity.type
_entity.pdbx_description
1 polymer ?
#
loop_
_entity_poly.entity_id
_entity_poly.type
_entity_poly.pdbx_seq_one_letter_code
_entity_poly.pdbx_strand_id
1 'polypeptide(L)'
;MVSFTKLFTAGLVATSAMAAPMQAKRTTSGKRGAAYNDITTVSALTSGGTVSWAYNWAGSLSGSLPSDIEFVPMLWGTNFFGAWVTAIETALSSGSSYILGFNEPDMASQANMSPADAASYYQTYITPYSGQAKLISPAVTSSTETGLGLDWFESFIGSCSSCGISGLAVHWYGDNADDFKTFVTKAVNTASQYSLSEVWITEFALNADVNGSADPATTAAFLDEVLPWLDAQTGVTRYSYFMCAENYLLSGSTLNAAGQAYVSA
;
A
#
# COMPACT_ATOMS: atom_id res chain seq x y z
N MET A 1 -50.36 62.03 43.22
CA MET A 1 -49.79 62.24 41.87
C MET A 1 -48.70 61.20 41.69
N VAL A 2 -48.92 60.26 40.77
CA VAL A 2 -48.23 58.95 40.73
C VAL A 2 -47.00 59.03 39.84
N SER A 3 -45.86 58.55 40.37
CA SER A 3 -44.56 58.34 39.73
C SER A 3 -44.61 57.20 38.72
N PHE A 4 -43.93 57.30 37.57
CA PHE A 4 -43.35 56.16 36.85
C PHE A 4 -42.16 56.58 35.96
N THR A 5 -40.98 56.09 36.34
CA THR A 5 -39.70 56.15 35.62
C THR A 5 -39.74 55.22 34.40
N LYS A 6 -39.37 55.71 33.20
CA LYS A 6 -39.33 54.92 31.97
C LYS A 6 -38.01 54.15 31.84
N LEU A 7 -38.10 52.82 31.84
CA LEU A 7 -37.05 51.90 31.38
C LEU A 7 -36.98 51.96 29.84
N PHE A 8 -35.77 52.13 29.28
CA PHE A 8 -35.49 51.86 27.87
C PHE A 8 -34.70 50.55 27.77
N THR A 9 -35.33 49.54 27.18
CA THR A 9 -34.76 48.21 26.92
C THR A 9 -33.91 48.25 25.66
N ALA A 10 -32.64 47.88 25.75
CA ALA A 10 -31.77 47.67 24.59
C ALA A 10 -32.07 46.31 23.95
N GLY A 11 -32.43 46.29 22.66
CA GLY A 11 -32.64 45.08 21.88
C GLY A 11 -31.34 44.57 21.27
N LEU A 12 -30.94 43.33 21.58
CA LEU A 12 -29.89 42.61 20.87
C LEU A 12 -30.43 42.11 19.52
N VAL A 13 -29.76 42.48 18.43
CA VAL A 13 -29.97 41.88 17.10
C VAL A 13 -29.01 40.70 16.97
N ALA A 14 -29.52 39.48 16.97
CA ALA A 14 -28.74 38.27 16.67
C ALA A 14 -28.64 38.10 15.16
N THR A 15 -27.44 38.25 14.60
CA THR A 15 -27.14 37.92 13.20
C THR A 15 -26.79 36.44 13.07
N SER A 16 -27.69 35.67 12.48
CA SER A 16 -27.46 34.26 12.12
C SER A 16 -26.52 34.18 10.91
N ALA A 17 -25.26 33.81 11.11
CA ALA A 17 -24.34 33.48 10.02
C ALA A 17 -24.69 32.08 9.49
N MET A 18 -25.20 31.98 8.27
CA MET A 18 -25.29 30.70 7.56
C MET A 18 -23.90 30.34 7.04
N ALA A 19 -23.26 29.37 7.69
CA ALA A 19 -22.04 28.76 7.17
C ALA A 19 -22.43 27.85 5.98
N ALA A 20 -21.95 28.18 4.79
CA ALA A 20 -21.99 27.25 3.67
C ALA A 20 -21.10 26.03 4.00
N PRO A 21 -21.49 24.80 3.61
CA PRO A 21 -20.62 23.64 3.81
C PRO A 21 -19.33 23.86 3.01
N MET A 22 -18.21 24.00 3.71
CA MET A 22 -16.90 23.88 3.08
C MET A 22 -16.78 22.45 2.56
N GLN A 23 -16.78 22.30 1.24
CA GLN A 23 -16.46 21.05 0.59
C GLN A 23 -14.99 20.75 0.93
N ALA A 24 -14.77 19.89 1.92
CA ALA A 24 -13.44 19.43 2.27
C ALA A 24 -12.84 18.79 1.02
N LYS A 25 -11.82 19.41 0.45
CA LYS A 25 -11.04 18.84 -0.63
C LYS A 25 -10.35 17.62 -0.03
N ARG A 26 -10.89 16.41 -0.26
CA ARG A 26 -10.23 15.15 0.11
C ARG A 26 -8.81 15.21 -0.44
N THR A 27 -7.84 15.35 0.45
CA THR A 27 -6.43 15.17 0.10
C THR A 27 -6.29 13.69 -0.16
N THR A 28 -6.31 13.28 -1.42
CA THR A 28 -6.01 11.91 -1.81
C THR A 28 -4.58 11.63 -1.32
N SER A 29 -4.44 10.69 -0.39
CA SER A 29 -3.18 10.40 0.31
C SER A 29 -2.06 9.96 -0.65
N GLY A 30 -2.40 9.61 -1.89
CA GLY A 30 -1.47 9.11 -2.89
C GLY A 30 -0.83 7.78 -2.50
N LYS A 31 -1.37 7.08 -1.50
CA LYS A 31 -0.82 5.81 -0.98
C LYS A 31 -1.31 4.58 -1.73
N ARG A 32 -2.47 4.66 -2.41
CA ARG A 32 -3.11 3.50 -3.02
C ARG A 32 -2.36 3.04 -4.27
N GLY A 33 -2.16 1.74 -4.35
CA GLY A 33 -1.51 1.07 -5.47
C GLY A 33 -2.46 0.19 -6.28
N ALA A 34 -1.95 -0.32 -7.39
CA ALA A 34 -2.56 -1.40 -8.14
C ALA A 34 -1.57 -2.57 -8.28
N ALA A 35 -1.81 -3.65 -7.56
CA ALA A 35 -1.21 -4.96 -7.80
C ALA A 35 -1.89 -5.59 -9.02
N TYR A 36 -1.21 -5.82 -10.15
CA TYR A 36 -1.85 -6.25 -11.39
C TYR A 36 -1.08 -7.35 -12.12
N ASN A 37 -1.80 -8.16 -12.91
CA ASN A 37 -1.19 -9.08 -13.87
C ASN A 37 -1.40 -8.58 -15.31
N ASP A 38 -2.63 -8.19 -15.63
CA ASP A 38 -2.99 -7.57 -16.90
C ASP A 38 -2.88 -6.04 -16.77
N ILE A 39 -2.03 -5.40 -17.56
CA ILE A 39 -1.81 -3.96 -17.50
C ILE A 39 -3.07 -3.16 -17.88
N THR A 40 -3.97 -3.74 -18.68
CA THR A 40 -5.17 -3.06 -19.16
C THR A 40 -6.23 -2.86 -18.08
N THR A 41 -6.15 -3.59 -16.97
CA THR A 41 -7.09 -3.47 -15.85
C THR A 41 -6.79 -2.23 -15.00
N VAL A 42 -5.54 -1.74 -14.98
CA VAL A 42 -5.10 -0.64 -14.11
C VAL A 42 -5.88 0.64 -14.39
N SER A 43 -6.20 0.94 -15.66
CA SER A 43 -6.94 2.16 -16.00
C SER A 43 -8.30 2.25 -15.31
N ALA A 44 -8.95 1.12 -15.01
CA ALA A 44 -10.24 1.10 -14.33
C ALA A 44 -10.17 1.66 -12.90
N LEU A 45 -9.00 1.59 -12.24
CA LEU A 45 -8.81 2.13 -10.89
C LEU A 45 -8.39 3.60 -10.87
N THR A 46 -7.87 4.13 -11.98
CA THR A 46 -7.29 5.48 -12.01
C THR A 46 -8.33 6.60 -12.06
N SER A 47 -9.59 6.30 -12.38
CA SER A 47 -10.64 7.31 -12.54
C SER A 47 -10.93 8.11 -11.26
N GLY A 48 -10.61 7.55 -10.09
CA GLY A 48 -10.79 8.22 -8.79
C GLY A 48 -9.61 9.11 -8.36
N GLY A 49 -8.47 9.06 -9.05
CA GLY A 49 -7.26 9.84 -8.73
C GLY A 49 -6.58 9.47 -7.39
N THR A 50 -6.99 8.38 -6.74
CA THR A 50 -6.44 7.91 -5.47
C THR A 50 -5.28 6.92 -5.65
N VAL A 51 -5.28 6.17 -6.76
CA VAL A 51 -4.19 5.26 -7.15
C VAL A 51 -3.07 6.04 -7.84
N SER A 52 -1.84 5.87 -7.36
CA SER A 52 -0.66 6.64 -7.83
C SER A 52 0.52 5.76 -8.27
N TRP A 53 0.46 4.45 -8.00
CA TRP A 53 1.52 3.51 -8.32
C TRP A 53 0.95 2.13 -8.65
N ALA A 54 1.73 1.31 -9.35
CA ALA A 54 1.34 -0.05 -9.69
C ALA A 54 2.56 -0.98 -9.71
N TYR A 55 2.35 -2.25 -9.41
CA TYR A 55 3.37 -3.30 -9.51
C TYR A 55 2.72 -4.61 -9.97
N ASN A 56 3.52 -5.50 -10.55
CA ASN A 56 3.06 -6.74 -11.19
C ASN A 56 3.92 -7.95 -10.85
N TRP A 57 4.56 -7.95 -9.68
CA TRP A 57 5.48 -9.01 -9.26
C TRP A 57 6.67 -9.25 -10.19
N ALA A 58 7.02 -8.29 -11.04
CA ALA A 58 8.11 -8.40 -11.99
C ALA A 58 8.99 -7.14 -12.01
N GLY A 59 10.21 -7.30 -12.55
CA GLY A 59 11.13 -6.17 -12.74
C GLY A 59 10.78 -5.26 -13.91
N SER A 60 9.82 -5.65 -14.74
CA SER A 60 9.40 -4.92 -15.94
C SER A 60 7.89 -5.04 -16.17
N LEU A 61 7.32 -4.03 -16.80
CA LEU A 61 5.97 -4.08 -17.36
C LEU A 61 6.01 -4.41 -18.86
N SER A 62 4.89 -4.89 -19.39
CA SER A 62 4.66 -5.05 -20.83
C SER A 62 3.46 -4.22 -21.24
N GLY A 63 3.69 -3.17 -22.04
CA GLY A 63 2.67 -2.19 -22.40
C GLY A 63 2.95 -0.82 -21.79
N SER A 64 1.89 -0.08 -21.46
CA SER A 64 2.02 1.23 -20.82
C SER A 64 0.94 1.41 -19.75
N LEU A 65 1.36 1.93 -18.59
CA LEU A 65 0.45 2.37 -17.54
C LEU A 65 -0.10 3.77 -17.89
N PRO A 66 -1.22 4.19 -17.28
CA PRO A 66 -1.64 5.58 -17.32
C PRO A 66 -0.50 6.51 -16.84
N SER A 67 -0.37 7.70 -17.45
CA SER A 67 0.79 8.59 -17.27
C SER A 67 1.08 9.00 -15.83
N ASP A 68 0.05 9.00 -14.98
CA ASP A 68 0.13 9.48 -13.60
C ASP A 68 0.39 8.32 -12.61
N ILE A 69 0.64 7.11 -13.13
CA ILE A 69 0.90 5.90 -12.35
C ILE A 69 2.37 5.50 -12.45
N GLU A 70 3.06 5.55 -11.33
CA GLU A 70 4.43 5.04 -11.22
C GLU A 70 4.45 3.50 -11.29
N PHE A 71 5.25 2.94 -12.18
CA PHE A 71 5.59 1.52 -12.10
C PHE A 71 6.63 1.28 -11.01
N VAL A 72 6.41 0.29 -10.13
CA VAL A 72 7.38 -0.14 -9.13
C VAL A 72 7.91 -1.53 -9.48
N PRO A 73 9.16 -1.67 -9.95
CA PRO A 73 9.77 -2.95 -10.26
C PRO A 73 10.02 -3.79 -8.99
N MET A 74 9.81 -5.09 -9.11
CA MET A 74 10.08 -6.06 -8.06
C MET A 74 11.10 -7.10 -8.53
N LEU A 75 12.12 -7.36 -7.71
CA LEU A 75 12.94 -8.55 -7.89
C LEU A 75 12.31 -9.71 -7.13
N TRP A 76 11.37 -10.42 -7.76
CA TRP A 76 10.53 -11.41 -7.08
C TRP A 76 11.33 -12.52 -6.38
N GLY A 77 12.35 -13.08 -7.05
CA GLY A 77 13.16 -14.17 -6.50
C GLY A 77 14.28 -14.60 -7.44
N THR A 78 14.99 -15.68 -7.09
CA THR A 78 16.22 -16.14 -7.78
C THR A 78 16.04 -16.43 -9.28
N ASN A 79 14.84 -16.86 -9.69
CA ASN A 79 14.51 -17.12 -11.09
C ASN A 79 14.61 -15.87 -11.99
N PHE A 80 14.61 -14.67 -11.41
CA PHE A 80 14.63 -13.41 -12.15
C PHE A 80 16.01 -12.74 -12.21
N PHE A 81 17.03 -13.29 -11.54
CA PHE A 81 18.37 -12.67 -11.47
C PHE A 81 18.99 -12.41 -12.85
N GLY A 82 18.82 -13.34 -13.80
CA GLY A 82 19.45 -13.23 -15.13
C GLY A 82 18.95 -12.05 -15.98
N ALA A 83 17.72 -11.59 -15.77
CA ALA A 83 17.14 -10.46 -16.50
C ALA A 83 17.06 -9.17 -15.66
N TRP A 84 17.41 -9.25 -14.37
CA TRP A 84 17.13 -8.19 -13.40
C TRP A 84 17.78 -6.86 -13.78
N VAL A 85 19.09 -6.85 -14.02
CA VAL A 85 19.86 -5.61 -14.27
C VAL A 85 19.27 -4.80 -15.42
N THR A 86 18.99 -5.44 -16.57
CA THR A 86 18.38 -4.78 -17.72
C THR A 86 16.98 -4.26 -17.38
N ALA A 87 16.18 -5.04 -16.66
CA ALA A 87 14.82 -4.66 -16.29
C ALA A 87 14.81 -3.44 -15.36
N ILE A 88 15.65 -3.43 -14.32
CA ILE A 88 15.67 -2.35 -13.36
C ILE A 88 16.27 -1.06 -13.94
N GLU A 89 17.33 -1.12 -14.76
CA GLU A 89 17.87 0.06 -15.44
C GLU A 89 16.85 0.69 -16.39
N THR A 90 16.04 -0.14 -17.07
CA THR A 90 14.92 0.33 -17.90
C THR A 90 13.83 0.98 -17.06
N ALA A 91 13.44 0.38 -15.94
CA ALA A 91 12.41 0.93 -15.05
C ALA A 91 12.84 2.28 -14.44
N LEU A 92 14.07 2.38 -13.92
CA LEU A 92 14.61 3.61 -13.33
C LEU A 92 14.72 4.74 -14.36
N SER A 93 15.25 4.44 -15.55
CA SER A 93 15.31 5.43 -16.64
C SER A 93 13.93 5.86 -17.15
N SER A 94 12.90 5.06 -16.90
CA SER A 94 11.49 5.35 -17.22
C SER A 94 10.73 6.04 -16.09
N GLY A 95 11.39 6.38 -14.98
CA GLY A 95 10.83 7.19 -13.89
C GLY A 95 10.45 6.43 -12.62
N SER A 96 10.69 5.12 -12.53
CA SER A 96 10.55 4.39 -11.27
C SER A 96 11.49 4.95 -10.20
N SER A 97 10.95 5.29 -9.04
CA SER A 97 11.68 5.88 -7.90
C SER A 97 11.81 4.91 -6.72
N TYR A 98 11.20 3.72 -6.84
CA TYR A 98 11.18 2.68 -5.83
C TYR A 98 11.55 1.31 -6.42
N ILE A 99 12.10 0.43 -5.59
CA ILE A 99 12.39 -0.97 -5.92
C ILE A 99 11.84 -1.86 -4.81
N LEU A 100 11.02 -2.83 -5.17
CA LEU A 100 10.54 -3.88 -4.26
C LEU A 100 11.53 -5.06 -4.22
N GLY A 101 11.78 -5.56 -3.00
CA GLY A 101 12.57 -6.77 -2.79
C GLY A 101 11.83 -8.06 -3.15
N PHE A 102 12.35 -9.19 -2.64
CA PHE A 102 11.81 -10.52 -2.91
C PHE A 102 10.39 -10.71 -2.38
N ASN A 103 9.60 -11.54 -3.06
CA ASN A 103 8.21 -11.81 -2.74
C ASN A 103 8.09 -13.03 -1.82
N GLU A 104 7.65 -12.81 -0.58
CA GLU A 104 7.44 -13.84 0.43
C GLU A 104 8.61 -14.83 0.52
N PRO A 105 9.85 -14.35 0.75
CA PRO A 105 11.00 -15.24 0.91
C PRO A 105 10.84 -16.17 2.12
N ASP A 106 9.97 -15.84 3.07
CA ASP A 106 9.59 -16.65 4.21
C ASP A 106 8.64 -17.81 3.84
N MET A 107 8.09 -17.87 2.63
CA MET A 107 7.18 -18.94 2.21
C MET A 107 7.84 -19.89 1.20
N ALA A 108 7.76 -21.20 1.47
CA ALA A 108 8.39 -22.24 0.66
C ALA A 108 7.87 -22.33 -0.79
N SER A 109 6.61 -21.93 -1.03
CA SER A 109 5.98 -21.90 -2.35
C SER A 109 6.25 -20.62 -3.15
N GLN A 110 6.99 -19.67 -2.58
CA GLN A 110 7.23 -18.35 -3.16
C GLN A 110 8.73 -18.16 -3.44
N ALA A 111 9.32 -17.02 -3.08
CA ALA A 111 10.75 -16.78 -3.29
C ALA A 111 11.65 -17.74 -2.49
N ASN A 112 11.15 -18.26 -1.34
CA ASN A 112 11.78 -19.30 -0.52
C ASN A 112 13.29 -19.09 -0.29
N MET A 113 13.63 -18.17 0.59
CA MET A 113 15.02 -17.80 0.89
C MET A 113 15.27 -17.76 2.39
N SER A 114 16.45 -18.21 2.81
CA SER A 114 16.92 -17.91 4.16
C SER A 114 17.17 -16.39 4.29
N PRO A 115 17.07 -15.81 5.50
CA PRO A 115 17.41 -14.40 5.72
C PRO A 115 18.84 -14.04 5.28
N ALA A 116 19.80 -14.94 5.47
CA ALA A 116 21.20 -14.73 5.09
C ALA A 116 21.41 -14.73 3.57
N ASP A 117 20.79 -15.67 2.86
CA ASP A 117 20.84 -15.71 1.40
C ASP A 117 20.15 -14.48 0.80
N ALA A 118 18.97 -14.13 1.32
CA ALA A 118 18.25 -12.93 0.90
C ALA A 118 19.10 -11.67 1.12
N ALA A 119 19.81 -11.54 2.25
CA ALA A 119 20.72 -10.42 2.48
C ALA A 119 21.84 -10.35 1.44
N SER A 120 22.50 -11.48 1.15
CA SER A 120 23.54 -11.57 0.13
C SER A 120 23.04 -11.20 -1.27
N TYR A 121 21.87 -11.71 -1.65
CA TYR A 121 21.25 -11.38 -2.94
C TYR A 121 20.79 -9.92 -2.98
N TYR A 122 20.25 -9.37 -1.90
CA TYR A 122 19.85 -7.97 -1.83
C TYR A 122 21.06 -7.04 -1.98
N GLN A 123 22.19 -7.39 -1.37
CA GLN A 123 23.47 -6.68 -1.56
C GLN A 123 23.96 -6.74 -3.00
N THR A 124 23.80 -7.88 -3.65
CA THR A 124 24.26 -8.09 -5.02
C THR A 124 23.39 -7.38 -6.06
N TYR A 125 22.07 -7.47 -5.91
CA TYR A 125 21.13 -7.11 -6.98
C TYR A 125 20.33 -5.84 -6.73
N ILE A 126 20.08 -5.44 -5.48
CA ILE A 126 19.19 -4.30 -5.17
C ILE A 126 19.97 -3.11 -4.59
N THR A 127 20.87 -3.37 -3.65
CA THR A 127 21.71 -2.36 -2.98
C THR A 127 22.49 -1.45 -3.95
N PRO A 128 23.00 -1.91 -5.12
CA PRO A 128 23.70 -1.03 -6.07
C PRO A 128 22.85 0.14 -6.58
N TYR A 129 21.53 0.08 -6.45
CA TYR A 129 20.60 1.15 -6.85
C TYR A 129 20.25 2.12 -5.70
N SER A 130 20.88 1.96 -4.53
CA SER A 130 20.77 2.93 -3.43
C SER A 130 21.21 4.31 -3.88
N GLY A 131 20.40 5.33 -3.60
CA GLY A 131 20.60 6.70 -4.05
C GLY A 131 20.06 7.00 -5.45
N GLN A 132 19.72 5.98 -6.25
CA GLN A 132 18.95 6.13 -7.50
C GLN A 132 17.45 5.90 -7.27
N ALA A 133 17.12 4.98 -6.36
CA ALA A 133 15.76 4.68 -5.92
C ALA A 133 15.73 4.40 -4.42
N LYS A 134 14.53 4.48 -3.85
CA LYS A 134 14.25 3.98 -2.50
C LYS A 134 14.09 2.47 -2.55
N LEU A 135 14.86 1.78 -1.71
CA LEU A 135 14.92 0.32 -1.70
C LEU A 135 13.97 -0.21 -0.62
N ILE A 136 12.96 -0.96 -1.00
CA ILE A 136 12.00 -1.57 -0.07
C ILE A 136 12.46 -3.00 0.23
N SER A 137 12.26 -3.45 1.46
CA SER A 137 12.63 -4.80 1.89
C SER A 137 11.95 -5.88 1.03
N PRO A 138 12.39 -7.15 1.15
CA PRO A 138 11.54 -8.26 0.78
C PRO A 138 10.18 -8.16 1.50
N ALA A 139 9.11 -8.52 0.80
CA ALA A 139 7.76 -8.50 1.33
C ALA A 139 7.49 -9.82 2.06
N VAL A 140 7.33 -9.77 3.38
CA VAL A 140 7.09 -10.98 4.20
C VAL A 140 5.60 -11.21 4.45
N THR A 141 5.23 -12.46 4.70
CA THR A 141 3.85 -12.82 5.07
C THR A 141 3.44 -12.22 6.43
N SER A 142 2.15 -12.30 6.76
CA SER A 142 1.65 -11.98 8.10
C SER A 142 1.77 -13.14 9.10
N SER A 143 2.54 -14.19 8.78
CA SER A 143 2.71 -15.34 9.67
C SER A 143 3.31 -14.94 11.03
N THR A 144 2.87 -15.63 12.08
CA THR A 144 3.42 -15.50 13.43
C THR A 144 4.26 -16.70 13.85
N GLU A 145 4.49 -17.65 12.94
CA GLU A 145 5.37 -18.79 13.18
C GLU A 145 6.84 -18.34 13.26
N THR A 146 7.63 -18.99 14.11
CA THR A 146 9.05 -18.70 14.24
C THR A 146 9.78 -18.89 12.91
N GLY A 147 10.58 -17.91 12.54
CA GLY A 147 11.33 -17.86 11.30
C GLY A 147 10.52 -17.38 10.09
N LEU A 148 9.25 -17.00 10.25
CA LEU A 148 8.38 -16.47 9.20
C LEU A 148 7.92 -15.03 9.50
N GLY A 149 7.33 -14.37 8.51
CA GLY A 149 6.76 -13.03 8.66
C GLY A 149 7.77 -12.01 9.20
N LEU A 150 7.35 -11.24 10.22
CA LEU A 150 8.22 -10.22 10.81
C LEU A 150 9.47 -10.80 11.50
N ASP A 151 9.42 -12.04 12.00
CA ASP A 151 10.59 -12.71 12.60
C ASP A 151 11.66 -13.02 11.53
N TRP A 152 11.22 -13.43 10.34
CA TRP A 152 12.10 -13.56 9.17
C TRP A 152 12.72 -12.21 8.79
N PHE A 153 11.90 -11.16 8.74
CA PHE A 153 12.36 -9.81 8.38
C PHE A 153 13.42 -9.29 9.36
N GLU A 154 13.20 -9.45 10.67
CA GLU A 154 14.15 -9.02 11.71
C GLU A 154 15.50 -9.74 11.58
N SER A 155 15.48 -11.03 11.24
CA SER A 155 16.68 -11.80 10.92
C SER A 155 17.38 -11.31 9.64
N PHE A 156 16.61 -10.95 8.61
CA PHE A 156 17.12 -10.47 7.33
C PHE A 156 17.78 -9.11 7.48
N ILE A 157 17.09 -8.12 8.07
CA ILE A 157 17.61 -6.77 8.21
C ILE A 157 18.84 -6.72 9.13
N GLY A 158 18.88 -7.56 10.17
CA GLY A 158 20.07 -7.75 11.01
C GLY A 158 21.28 -8.31 10.23
N SER A 159 21.04 -9.07 9.17
CA SER A 159 22.08 -9.61 8.27
C SER A 159 22.47 -8.63 7.14
N CYS A 160 21.78 -7.50 7.01
CA CYS A 160 21.81 -6.62 5.84
C CYS A 160 22.06 -5.14 6.21
N SER A 161 23.00 -4.86 7.12
CA SER A 161 23.23 -3.50 7.66
C SER A 161 23.67 -2.47 6.62
N SER A 162 24.26 -2.90 5.50
CA SER A 162 24.70 -2.04 4.39
C SER A 162 23.72 -1.98 3.21
N CYS A 163 22.52 -2.54 3.34
CA CYS A 163 21.62 -2.75 2.20
C CYS A 163 20.82 -1.53 1.76
N GLY A 164 20.94 -0.40 2.48
CA GLY A 164 20.26 0.85 2.10
C GLY A 164 18.72 0.77 2.10
N ILE A 165 18.16 -0.17 2.87
CA ILE A 165 16.72 -0.39 2.96
C ILE A 165 16.06 0.88 3.53
N SER A 166 15.08 1.38 2.80
CA SER A 166 14.32 2.61 3.10
C SER A 166 12.95 2.33 3.72
N GLY A 167 12.40 1.14 3.50
CA GLY A 167 11.07 0.75 3.98
C GLY A 167 10.88 -0.75 4.11
N LEU A 168 9.91 -1.14 4.93
CA LEU A 168 9.45 -2.50 5.15
C LEU A 168 8.25 -2.80 4.26
N ALA A 169 8.29 -3.88 3.48
CA ALA A 169 7.12 -4.45 2.80
C ALA A 169 6.55 -5.64 3.58
N VAL A 170 5.22 -5.72 3.66
CA VAL A 170 4.49 -6.81 4.29
C VAL A 170 3.24 -7.17 3.49
N HIS A 171 2.81 -8.43 3.61
CA HIS A 171 1.54 -8.93 3.11
C HIS A 171 0.64 -9.34 4.26
N TRP A 172 -0.67 -9.23 4.06
CA TRP A 172 -1.65 -9.72 5.03
C TRP A 172 -2.85 -10.37 4.34
N TYR A 173 -3.18 -11.58 4.77
CA TYR A 173 -4.41 -12.26 4.37
C TYR A 173 -5.10 -12.78 5.63
N GLY A 174 -6.35 -12.39 5.84
CA GLY A 174 -7.07 -12.68 7.08
C GLY A 174 -8.56 -12.41 6.98
N ASP A 175 -9.26 -12.38 8.10
CA ASP A 175 -10.73 -12.46 8.09
C ASP A 175 -11.45 -11.17 8.53
N ASN A 176 -10.76 -10.24 9.19
CA ASN A 176 -11.39 -9.04 9.73
C ASN A 176 -10.43 -7.83 9.84
N ALA A 177 -11.03 -6.65 9.98
CA ALA A 177 -10.32 -5.37 10.04
C ALA A 177 -9.48 -5.18 11.30
N ASP A 178 -9.89 -5.72 12.45
CA ASP A 178 -9.15 -5.56 13.70
C ASP A 178 -7.81 -6.32 13.67
N ASP A 179 -7.80 -7.53 13.13
CA ASP A 179 -6.58 -8.31 12.94
C ASP A 179 -5.65 -7.66 11.90
N PHE A 180 -6.21 -7.11 10.82
CA PHE A 180 -5.46 -6.33 9.84
C PHE A 180 -4.78 -5.11 10.49
N LYS A 181 -5.55 -4.29 11.21
CA LYS A 181 -5.04 -3.09 11.91
C LYS A 181 -3.98 -3.45 12.95
N THR A 182 -4.16 -4.56 13.67
CA THR A 182 -3.20 -5.08 14.64
C THR A 182 -1.88 -5.46 13.96
N PHE A 183 -1.94 -6.20 12.85
CA PHE A 183 -0.75 -6.57 12.09
C PHE A 183 -0.03 -5.35 11.51
N VAL A 184 -0.75 -4.42 10.87
CA VAL A 184 -0.15 -3.20 10.31
C VAL A 184 0.51 -2.35 11.40
N THR A 185 -0.12 -2.22 12.57
CA THR A 185 0.48 -1.52 13.71
C THR A 185 1.79 -2.20 14.15
N LYS A 186 1.82 -3.53 14.19
CA LYS A 186 3.03 -4.31 14.49
C LYS A 186 4.12 -4.06 13.45
N ALA A 187 3.78 -4.10 12.16
CA ALA A 187 4.73 -3.83 11.07
C ALA A 187 5.32 -2.42 11.16
N VAL A 188 4.50 -1.39 11.43
CA VAL A 188 4.97 -0.01 11.66
C VAL A 188 5.90 0.08 12.86
N ASN A 189 5.58 -0.60 13.97
CA ASN A 189 6.45 -0.63 15.14
C ASN A 189 7.78 -1.35 14.85
N THR A 190 7.76 -2.47 14.13
CA THR A 190 8.97 -3.17 13.69
C THR A 190 9.81 -2.27 12.79
N ALA A 191 9.23 -1.62 11.77
CA ALA A 191 9.94 -0.68 10.90
C ALA A 191 10.63 0.44 11.70
N SER A 192 9.94 1.02 12.68
CA SER A 192 10.48 2.06 13.56
C SER A 192 11.71 1.61 14.36
N GLN A 193 11.73 0.36 14.86
CA GLN A 193 12.89 -0.20 15.58
C GLN A 193 14.16 -0.22 14.72
N TYR A 194 14.02 -0.35 13.41
CA TYR A 194 15.13 -0.34 12.45
C TYR A 194 15.29 1.02 11.73
N SER A 195 14.68 2.09 12.26
CA SER A 195 14.75 3.44 11.68
C SER A 195 14.24 3.51 10.23
N LEU A 196 13.33 2.61 9.85
CA LEU A 196 12.66 2.64 8.55
C LEU A 196 11.45 3.57 8.63
N SER A 197 11.40 4.53 7.71
CA SER A 197 10.34 5.56 7.69
C SER A 197 9.12 5.19 6.86
N GLU A 198 9.18 4.07 6.14
CA GLU A 198 8.14 3.62 5.22
C GLU A 198 7.71 2.19 5.51
N VAL A 199 6.40 1.97 5.62
CA VAL A 199 5.77 0.65 5.55
C VAL A 199 4.89 0.58 4.32
N TRP A 200 5.10 -0.47 3.54
CA TRP A 200 4.36 -0.81 2.36
C TRP A 200 3.55 -2.08 2.63
N ILE A 201 2.24 -2.01 2.43
CA ILE A 201 1.36 -3.17 2.49
C ILE A 201 1.07 -3.56 1.04
N THR A 202 2.05 -4.22 0.42
CA THR A 202 2.01 -4.50 -1.03
C THR A 202 0.87 -5.44 -1.39
N GLU A 203 0.43 -6.28 -0.44
CA GLU A 203 -0.77 -7.11 -0.56
C GLU A 203 -1.56 -7.08 0.73
N PHE A 204 -2.86 -6.82 0.62
CA PHE A 204 -3.81 -7.21 1.65
C PHE A 204 -5.14 -7.63 1.06
N ALA A 205 -5.74 -8.69 1.60
CA ALA A 205 -7.09 -9.11 1.24
C ALA A 205 -7.75 -9.93 2.35
N LEU A 206 -9.06 -10.11 2.23
CA LEU A 206 -9.75 -11.12 3.03
C LEU A 206 -9.34 -12.51 2.53
N ASN A 207 -9.25 -13.51 3.42
CA ASN A 207 -9.01 -14.90 3.01
C ASN A 207 -10.07 -15.41 2.02
N ALA A 208 -11.30 -14.91 2.15
CA ALA A 208 -12.39 -15.22 1.23
C ALA A 208 -12.14 -14.71 -0.20
N ASP A 209 -11.25 -13.73 -0.37
CA ASP A 209 -11.04 -13.00 -1.64
C ASP A 209 -9.75 -13.42 -2.36
N VAL A 210 -8.91 -14.30 -1.78
CA VAL A 210 -7.62 -14.72 -2.36
C VAL A 210 -7.75 -15.36 -3.74
N ASN A 211 -8.87 -16.03 -4.00
CA ASN A 211 -9.21 -16.64 -5.29
C ASN A 211 -10.26 -15.84 -6.08
N GLY A 212 -10.37 -14.54 -5.78
CA GLY A 212 -11.43 -13.67 -6.28
C GLY A 212 -12.51 -13.44 -5.21
N SER A 213 -13.11 -12.25 -5.23
CA SER A 213 -14.18 -11.83 -4.34
C SER A 213 -15.53 -12.36 -4.84
N ALA A 214 -15.98 -13.45 -4.22
CA ALA A 214 -17.30 -14.02 -4.48
C ALA A 214 -18.43 -13.13 -3.92
N ASP A 215 -18.13 -12.29 -2.92
CA ASP A 215 -19.04 -11.30 -2.37
C ASP A 215 -18.37 -9.91 -2.28
N PRO A 216 -18.37 -9.16 -3.39
CA PRO A 216 -17.75 -7.83 -3.43
C PRO A 216 -18.37 -6.82 -2.45
N ALA A 217 -19.58 -7.05 -1.93
CA ALA A 217 -20.19 -6.17 -0.94
C ALA A 217 -19.54 -6.34 0.45
N THR A 218 -19.21 -7.58 0.83
CA THR A 218 -18.44 -7.86 2.06
C THR A 218 -17.04 -7.27 1.96
N THR A 219 -16.37 -7.44 0.82
CA THR A 219 -15.06 -6.82 0.57
C THR A 219 -15.13 -5.30 0.61
N ALA A 220 -16.17 -4.69 0.02
CA ALA A 220 -16.40 -3.25 0.07
C ALA A 220 -16.54 -2.73 1.51
N ALA A 221 -17.30 -3.41 2.36
CA ALA A 221 -17.47 -3.03 3.77
C ALA A 221 -16.15 -3.08 4.55
N PHE A 222 -15.32 -4.11 4.31
CA PHE A 222 -13.97 -4.18 4.88
C PHE A 222 -13.09 -3.00 4.41
N LEU A 223 -13.09 -2.70 3.11
CA LEU A 223 -12.33 -1.60 2.52
C LEU A 223 -12.76 -0.23 3.06
N ASP A 224 -14.06 0.02 3.16
CA ASP A 224 -14.61 1.26 3.74
C ASP A 224 -14.15 1.48 5.18
N GLU A 225 -13.87 0.41 5.92
CA GLU A 225 -13.34 0.48 7.28
C GLU A 225 -11.83 0.72 7.33
N VAL A 226 -11.05 -0.03 6.54
CA VAL A 226 -9.58 -0.04 6.69
C VAL A 226 -8.89 1.06 5.90
N LEU A 227 -9.43 1.51 4.76
CA LEU A 227 -8.76 2.50 3.92
C LEU A 227 -8.63 3.88 4.58
N PRO A 228 -9.68 4.46 5.20
CA PRO A 228 -9.54 5.72 5.93
C PRO A 228 -8.54 5.62 7.09
N TRP A 229 -8.49 4.45 7.74
CA TRP A 229 -7.55 4.18 8.82
C TRP A 229 -6.10 4.12 8.29
N LEU A 230 -5.84 3.42 7.17
CA LEU A 230 -4.54 3.37 6.51
C LEU A 230 -4.06 4.75 6.05
N ASP A 231 -4.97 5.55 5.50
CA ASP A 231 -4.67 6.92 5.08
C ASP A 231 -4.23 7.81 6.25
N ALA A 232 -4.78 7.58 7.44
CA ALA A 232 -4.38 8.28 8.67
C ALA A 232 -3.05 7.79 9.27
N GLN A 233 -2.55 6.59 8.91
CA GLN A 233 -1.29 6.08 9.45
C GLN A 233 -0.08 6.75 8.79
N THR A 234 0.71 7.52 9.54
CA THR A 234 1.89 8.21 8.98
C THR A 234 3.02 7.28 8.56
N GLY A 235 3.15 6.12 9.23
CA GLY A 235 4.17 5.11 8.89
C GLY A 235 3.82 4.28 7.65
N VAL A 236 2.54 4.19 7.29
CA VAL A 236 2.11 3.51 6.06
C VAL A 236 2.19 4.51 4.92
N THR A 237 3.08 4.27 3.96
CA THR A 237 3.30 5.17 2.83
C THR A 237 2.72 4.64 1.53
N ARG A 238 2.55 3.31 1.40
CA ARG A 238 1.88 2.69 0.25
C ARG A 238 1.12 1.43 0.64
N TYR A 239 0.02 1.15 -0.05
CA TYR A 239 -0.70 -0.10 0.11
C TYR A 239 -1.45 -0.49 -1.18
N SER A 240 -1.65 -1.79 -1.42
CA SER A 240 -2.50 -2.28 -2.50
C SER A 240 -3.38 -3.43 -2.03
N TYR A 241 -4.69 -3.31 -2.25
CA TYR A 241 -5.59 -4.45 -2.08
C TYR A 241 -5.26 -5.52 -3.14
N PHE A 242 -5.32 -6.80 -2.79
CA PHE A 242 -5.07 -7.91 -3.70
C PHE A 242 -6.39 -8.33 -4.40
N MET A 243 -6.62 -8.04 -5.69
CA MET A 243 -5.76 -7.34 -6.64
C MET A 243 -6.55 -6.63 -7.77
N CYS A 244 -5.86 -5.85 -8.61
CA CYS A 244 -6.40 -5.21 -9.82
C CYS A 244 -6.63 -6.23 -10.94
N ALA A 245 -7.71 -7.01 -10.82
CA ALA A 245 -8.08 -8.04 -11.79
C ALA A 245 -9.59 -8.31 -11.82
N GLU A 246 -10.00 -9.03 -12.87
CA GLU A 246 -11.36 -9.57 -13.00
C GLU A 246 -11.69 -10.52 -11.85
N ASN A 247 -12.92 -10.43 -11.33
CA ASN A 247 -13.40 -11.13 -10.14
C ASN A 247 -12.72 -10.73 -8.83
N TYR A 248 -11.80 -9.76 -8.83
CA TYR A 248 -11.23 -9.17 -7.61
C TYR A 248 -11.87 -7.80 -7.37
N LEU A 249 -11.26 -6.73 -7.90
CA LEU A 249 -11.80 -5.37 -7.85
C LEU A 249 -12.67 -5.04 -9.07
N LEU A 250 -12.66 -5.89 -10.11
CA LEU A 250 -13.34 -5.64 -11.37
C LEU A 250 -14.43 -6.69 -11.68
N SER A 251 -15.40 -6.25 -12.48
CA SER A 251 -16.32 -7.10 -13.23
C SER A 251 -16.31 -6.62 -14.69
N GLY A 252 -15.81 -7.47 -15.59
CA GLY A 252 -15.30 -7.08 -16.90
C GLY A 252 -14.20 -6.01 -16.81
N SER A 253 -14.38 -4.93 -17.56
CA SER A 253 -13.48 -3.77 -17.56
C SER A 253 -13.90 -2.66 -16.59
N THR A 254 -14.84 -2.95 -15.68
CA THR A 254 -15.45 -1.94 -14.78
C THR A 254 -15.28 -2.32 -13.32
N LEU A 255 -15.30 -1.32 -12.43
CA LEU A 255 -15.21 -1.54 -10.99
C LEU A 255 -16.47 -2.24 -10.46
N ASN A 256 -16.29 -3.35 -9.74
CA ASN A 256 -17.34 -3.95 -8.92
C ASN A 256 -17.51 -3.16 -7.61
N ALA A 257 -18.35 -3.63 -6.68
CA ALA A 257 -18.58 -2.93 -5.40
C ALA A 257 -17.28 -2.76 -4.58
N ALA A 258 -16.41 -3.77 -4.54
CA ALA A 258 -15.12 -3.69 -3.87
C ALA A 258 -14.19 -2.68 -4.55
N GLY A 259 -14.09 -2.71 -5.89
CA GLY A 259 -13.32 -1.75 -6.66
C GLY A 259 -13.79 -0.30 -6.47
N GLN A 260 -15.11 -0.09 -6.38
CA GLN A 260 -15.70 1.22 -6.09
C GLN A 260 -15.32 1.71 -4.70
N ALA A 261 -15.43 0.87 -3.67
CA ALA A 261 -14.97 1.21 -2.31
C ALA A 261 -13.47 1.55 -2.32
N TYR A 262 -12.66 0.73 -2.99
CA TYR A 262 -11.21 0.89 -3.05
C TYR A 262 -10.77 2.25 -3.61
N VAL A 263 -11.42 2.73 -4.68
CA VAL A 263 -11.07 4.02 -5.29
C VAL A 263 -11.75 5.22 -4.63
N SER A 264 -12.83 5.03 -3.87
CA SER A 264 -13.69 6.11 -3.37
C SER A 264 -13.52 6.48 -1.90
N ALA A 265 -12.97 5.58 -1.06
CA ALA A 265 -12.76 5.84 0.36
C ALA A 265 -11.91 7.09 0.61
#